data_AF-A0A3Q0JMG6-F1
#
_entry.id   AF-A0A3Q0JMG6-F1
#
_cell.length_a   1.000
_cell.length_b   1.000
_cell.length_c   1.000
_cell.angle_alpha   90.00
_cell.angle_beta   90.00
_cell.angle_gamma   90.00
#
_symmetry.space_group_name_H-M   'P 1'
#
loop_
_entity.id
_entity.type
_entity.pdbx_description
1 polymer ?
#
loop_
_entity_poly.entity_id
_entity_poly.type
_entity_poly.pdbx_seq_one_letter_code
_entity_poly.pdbx_strand_id
1 'polypeptide(L)'
;MTELFGYLGRVERCHPDFRVWITTEPHPGFPMSLLQIAIKFTSQPPAGLRAGLKRTYGSMSSHMFNYSPREEYTYLLFTTSFLHTVVQERRKFGPLGWNIPYEFNYADWYASCLFMQNHCDSLSKKDTVSWITVRYMIGEVQYGGRVTDDFDKRLLNTFAAVWFALEVYTNPDYQFYEGYPLMRYRDSTDRYLEAIDLLPQNDPPDVYCLHANADIT
;
A
#
# COMPACT_ATOMS: atom_id res chain seq x y z
N MET A 1 -25.93 17.38 9.12
CA MET A 1 -24.81 18.19 9.67
C MET A 1 -25.27 19.49 10.32
N THR A 2 -26.18 20.25 9.71
CA THR A 2 -26.73 21.48 10.32
C THR A 2 -27.48 21.23 11.64
N GLU A 3 -28.24 20.13 11.72
CA GLU A 3 -28.92 19.71 12.95
C GLU A 3 -27.93 19.33 14.05
N LEU A 4 -26.84 18.65 13.72
CA LEU A 4 -25.76 18.32 14.65
C LEU A 4 -25.12 19.58 15.24
N PHE A 5 -24.85 20.59 14.40
CA PHE A 5 -24.35 21.88 14.88
C PHE A 5 -25.35 22.55 15.82
N GLY A 6 -26.65 22.55 15.45
CA GLY A 6 -27.72 23.09 16.29
C GLY A 6 -27.83 22.37 17.64
N TYR A 7 -27.62 21.05 17.66
CA TYR A 7 -27.60 20.27 18.89
C TYR A 7 -26.38 20.61 19.74
N LEU A 8 -25.17 20.57 19.17
CA LEU A 8 -23.92 20.88 19.88
C LEU A 8 -23.90 22.30 20.47
N GLY A 9 -24.51 23.27 19.78
CA GLY A 9 -24.65 24.64 20.29
C GLY A 9 -25.64 24.80 21.45
N ARG A 10 -26.49 23.79 21.70
CA ARG A 10 -27.49 23.79 22.79
C ARG A 10 -27.05 22.93 23.99
N VAL A 11 -25.98 22.14 23.88
CA VAL A 11 -25.53 21.31 24.99
C VAL A 11 -24.76 22.17 25.99
N GLU A 12 -25.38 22.49 27.13
CA GLU A 12 -24.76 23.28 28.20
C GLU A 12 -23.79 22.47 29.09
N ARG A 13 -24.00 21.15 29.18
CA ARG A 13 -23.15 20.24 29.97
C ARG A 13 -22.92 18.92 29.22
N CYS A 14 -21.68 18.68 28.84
CA CYS A 14 -21.21 17.38 28.36
C CYS A 14 -20.40 16.68 29.46
N HIS A 15 -20.41 15.35 29.46
CA HIS A 15 -19.43 14.59 30.23
C HIS A 15 -18.00 14.92 29.75
N PRO A 16 -16.99 15.04 30.64
CA PRO A 16 -15.61 15.34 30.25
C PRO A 16 -15.02 14.40 29.18
N ASP A 17 -15.47 13.14 29.14
CA ASP A 17 -15.01 12.13 28.18
C ASP A 17 -15.82 12.07 26.88
N PHE A 18 -16.86 12.90 26.73
CA PHE A 18 -17.66 12.91 25.51
C PHE A 18 -16.82 13.37 24.31
N ARG A 19 -16.85 12.60 23.21
CA ARG A 19 -16.17 12.93 21.95
C ARG A 19 -17.12 12.67 20.79
N VAL A 20 -17.13 13.58 19.82
CA VAL A 20 -17.80 13.39 18.52
C VAL A 20 -16.72 13.26 17.46
N TRP A 21 -16.72 12.12 16.77
CA TRP A 21 -15.82 11.87 15.64
C TRP A 21 -16.60 12.02 14.34
N ILE A 22 -16.08 12.83 13.41
CA ILE A 22 -16.71 13.11 12.12
C ILE A 22 -15.67 12.80 11.05
N THR A 23 -15.94 11.79 10.21
CA THR A 23 -15.12 11.44 9.05
C THR A 23 -15.84 11.93 7.79
N THR A 24 -15.20 12.81 7.04
CA THR A 24 -15.77 13.43 5.83
C THR A 24 -14.65 13.79 4.86
N GLU A 25 -14.95 13.76 3.57
CA GLU A 25 -14.09 14.37 2.55
C GLU A 25 -14.32 15.89 2.45
N PRO A 26 -13.35 16.67 1.93
CA PRO A 26 -13.56 18.09 1.68
C PRO A 26 -14.77 18.32 0.77
N HIS A 27 -15.81 18.96 1.31
CA HIS A 27 -17.06 19.18 0.59
C HIS A 27 -17.51 20.64 0.71
N PRO A 28 -17.80 21.36 -0.39
CA PRO A 28 -18.20 22.78 -0.34
C PRO A 28 -19.46 23.05 0.51
N GLY A 29 -20.36 22.07 0.60
CA GLY A 29 -21.56 22.14 1.43
C GLY A 29 -21.36 21.77 2.91
N PHE A 30 -20.13 21.47 3.34
CA PHE A 30 -19.86 21.19 4.75
C PHE A 30 -20.06 22.48 5.59
N PRO A 31 -20.82 22.47 6.70
CA PRO A 31 -21.12 23.70 7.44
C PRO A 31 -19.85 24.36 8.00
N MET A 32 -19.59 25.60 7.57
CA MET A 32 -18.44 26.40 8.05
C MET A 32 -18.45 26.55 9.57
N SER A 33 -19.63 26.72 10.17
CA SER A 33 -19.79 26.88 11.61
C SER A 33 -19.37 25.65 12.40
N LEU A 34 -19.69 24.45 11.90
CA LEU A 34 -19.25 23.19 12.50
C LEU A 34 -17.74 22.99 12.30
N LEU A 35 -17.22 23.37 11.13
CA LEU A 35 -15.79 23.33 10.87
C LEU A 35 -15.04 24.26 11.83
N GLN A 36 -15.51 25.48 12.09
CA GLN A 36 -14.85 26.42 12.99
C GLN A 36 -14.66 25.86 14.40
N ILE A 37 -15.68 25.18 14.96
CA ILE A 37 -15.63 24.63 16.33
C ILE A 37 -14.97 23.24 16.44
N ALA A 38 -14.76 22.53 15.33
CA ALA A 38 -14.13 21.22 15.34
C ALA A 38 -12.59 21.29 15.41
N ILE A 39 -11.96 20.25 15.95
CA ILE A 39 -10.53 19.98 15.74
C ILE A 39 -10.40 19.24 14.40
N LYS A 40 -9.49 19.68 13.53
CA LYS A 40 -9.35 19.16 12.17
C LYS A 40 -8.13 18.26 12.10
N PHE A 41 -8.32 17.06 11.58
CA PHE A 41 -7.23 16.15 11.24
C PHE A 41 -7.36 15.80 9.76
N THR A 42 -6.29 16.03 9.01
CA THR A 42 -6.19 15.58 7.63
C THR A 42 -5.48 14.24 7.62
N SER A 43 -6.18 13.17 7.22
CA SER A 43 -5.56 11.89 6.92
C SER A 43 -5.18 11.88 5.46
N GLN A 44 -3.90 12.10 5.17
CA GLN A 44 -3.34 11.88 3.83
C GLN A 44 -2.64 10.51 3.83
N PRO A 45 -2.66 9.77 2.72
CA PRO A 45 -1.78 8.62 2.56
C PRO A 45 -0.33 9.07 2.84
N PRO A 46 0.48 8.26 3.56
CA PRO A 46 1.90 8.53 3.73
C PRO A 46 2.52 8.73 2.36
N ALA A 47 3.27 9.81 2.21
CA ALA A 47 3.91 10.15 0.96
C ALA A 47 5.28 9.49 0.85
N GLY A 48 5.54 8.89 -0.31
CA GLY A 48 6.78 8.22 -0.61
C GLY A 48 6.80 6.73 -0.27
N LEU A 49 7.74 6.02 -0.90
CA LEU A 49 7.95 4.59 -0.71
C LEU A 49 8.29 4.25 0.73
N ARG A 50 9.20 5.02 1.33
CA ARG A 50 9.59 4.83 2.72
C ARG A 50 8.40 4.89 3.67
N ALA A 51 7.58 5.93 3.55
CA ALA A 51 6.44 6.12 4.45
C ALA A 51 5.33 5.09 4.20
N GLY A 52 5.08 4.73 2.93
CA GLY A 52 4.12 3.68 2.58
C GLY A 52 4.52 2.30 3.12
N LEU A 53 5.77 1.88 2.91
CA LEU A 53 6.31 0.64 3.45
C LEU A 53 6.30 0.63 4.98
N LYS A 54 6.70 1.73 5.62
CA LYS A 54 6.70 1.87 7.08
C LYS A 54 5.30 1.74 7.66
N ARG A 55 4.29 2.32 7.01
CA ARG A 55 2.88 2.14 7.42
C ARG A 55 2.45 0.68 7.27
N THR A 56 2.74 0.04 6.14
CA THR A 56 2.36 -1.36 5.89
C THR A 56 2.98 -2.29 6.94
N TYR A 57 4.30 -2.24 7.12
CA TYR A 57 5.02 -3.07 8.09
C TYR A 57 4.71 -2.71 9.54
N GLY A 58 4.48 -1.43 9.85
CA GLY A 58 4.06 -1.00 11.19
C GLY A 58 2.66 -1.45 11.58
N SER A 59 1.78 -1.69 10.60
CA SER A 59 0.44 -2.25 10.82
C SER A 59 0.37 -3.78 10.73
N MET A 60 1.46 -4.43 10.29
CA MET A 60 1.51 -5.87 10.07
C MET A 60 1.60 -6.60 11.42
N SER A 61 0.74 -7.61 11.60
CA SER A 61 0.81 -8.45 12.80
C SER A 61 1.97 -9.44 12.73
N SER A 62 2.54 -9.80 13.89
CA SER A 62 3.58 -10.84 13.97
C SER A 62 3.11 -12.19 13.44
N HIS A 63 1.81 -12.50 13.57
CA HIS A 63 1.22 -13.71 12.99
C HIS A 63 1.25 -13.70 11.47
N MET A 64 0.91 -12.56 10.85
CA MET A 64 0.98 -12.42 9.39
C MET A 64 2.42 -12.53 8.91
N PHE A 65 3.36 -11.84 9.55
CA PHE A 65 4.77 -11.86 9.16
C PHE A 65 5.39 -13.27 9.25
N ASN A 66 5.11 -14.00 10.33
CA ASN A 66 5.69 -15.32 10.61
C ASN A 66 4.82 -16.49 10.12
N TYR A 67 3.83 -16.24 9.26
CA TYR A 67 2.84 -17.24 8.91
C TYR A 67 3.43 -18.51 8.28
N SER A 68 4.31 -18.35 7.28
CA SER A 68 4.91 -19.48 6.56
C SER A 68 6.42 -19.59 6.82
N PRO A 69 6.94 -20.80 7.07
CA PRO A 69 8.38 -21.02 7.20
C PRO A 69 9.13 -20.99 5.86
N ARG A 70 8.41 -20.95 4.72
CA ARG A 70 8.97 -20.94 3.37
C ARG A 70 9.81 -19.70 3.11
N GLU A 71 10.88 -19.85 2.33
CA GLU A 71 11.77 -18.74 2.02
C GLU A 71 11.11 -17.71 1.10
N GLU A 72 10.32 -18.20 0.16
CA GLU A 72 9.59 -17.40 -0.80
C GLU A 72 8.54 -16.50 -0.14
N TYR A 73 8.05 -16.85 1.06
CA TYR A 73 6.97 -16.12 1.71
C TYR A 73 7.36 -14.69 2.08
N THR A 74 8.54 -14.49 2.67
CA THR A 74 9.03 -13.14 3.00
C THR A 74 9.27 -12.28 1.77
N TYR A 75 9.75 -12.89 0.68
CA TYR A 75 9.88 -12.25 -0.62
C TYR A 75 8.52 -11.81 -1.18
N LEU A 76 7.51 -12.70 -1.15
CA LEU A 76 6.16 -12.40 -1.60
C LEU A 76 5.53 -11.27 -0.79
N LEU A 77 5.68 -11.28 0.54
CA LEU A 77 5.19 -10.21 1.43
C LEU A 77 5.83 -8.86 1.12
N PHE A 78 7.17 -8.81 1.03
CA PHE A 78 7.87 -7.54 0.76
C PHE A 78 7.52 -7.01 -0.62
N THR A 79 7.57 -7.86 -1.65
CA THR A 79 7.26 -7.48 -3.04
C THR A 79 5.81 -7.00 -3.17
N THR A 80 4.86 -7.64 -2.49
CA THR A 80 3.45 -7.18 -2.46
C THR A 80 3.32 -5.85 -1.74
N SER A 81 4.07 -5.62 -0.66
CA SER A 81 4.08 -4.35 0.08
C SER A 81 4.72 -3.21 -0.71
N PHE A 82 5.78 -3.51 -1.47
CA PHE A 82 6.42 -2.58 -2.40
C PHE A 82 5.46 -2.22 -3.53
N LEU A 83 4.85 -3.20 -4.18
CA LEU A 83 3.83 -2.98 -5.21
C LEU A 83 2.68 -2.13 -4.67
N HIS A 84 2.13 -2.47 -3.50
CA HIS A 84 1.05 -1.72 -2.88
C HIS A 84 1.38 -0.23 -2.74
N THR A 85 2.61 0.05 -2.32
CA THR A 85 3.07 1.42 -2.14
C THR A 85 3.25 2.12 -3.48
N VAL A 86 3.88 1.46 -4.47
CA VAL A 86 4.06 2.04 -5.82
C VAL A 86 2.72 2.37 -6.47
N VAL A 87 1.75 1.45 -6.45
CA VAL A 87 0.46 1.69 -7.12
C VAL A 87 -0.32 2.84 -6.48
N GLN A 88 -0.19 3.03 -5.16
CA GLN A 88 -0.76 4.19 -4.46
C GLN A 88 -0.05 5.49 -4.81
N GLU A 89 1.28 5.49 -4.79
CA GLU A 89 2.10 6.68 -5.06
C GLU A 89 1.96 7.14 -6.51
N ARG A 90 1.84 6.21 -7.46
CA ARG A 90 1.61 6.51 -8.88
C ARG A 90 0.38 7.39 -9.10
N ARG A 91 -0.66 7.31 -8.26
CA ARG A 91 -1.86 8.16 -8.37
C ARG A 91 -1.54 9.67 -8.32
N LYS A 92 -0.44 10.06 -7.69
CA LYS A 92 0.00 11.48 -7.59
C LYS A 92 0.42 12.09 -8.92
N PHE A 93 0.88 11.26 -9.85
CA PHE A 93 1.34 11.70 -11.17
C PHE A 93 0.19 11.79 -12.19
N GLY A 94 -1.06 11.76 -11.72
CA GLY A 94 -2.25 11.86 -12.58
C GLY A 94 -2.23 10.82 -13.72
N PRO A 95 -2.57 11.22 -14.95
CA PRO A 95 -2.58 10.33 -16.12
C PRO A 95 -1.25 9.66 -16.46
N LEU A 96 -0.10 10.18 -16.01
CA LEU A 96 1.20 9.51 -16.19
C LEU A 96 1.33 8.28 -15.29
N GLY A 97 0.72 8.35 -14.11
CA GLY A 97 0.69 7.26 -13.14
C GLY A 97 -0.38 6.22 -13.49
N TRP A 98 -1.61 6.68 -13.66
CA TRP A 98 -2.79 5.90 -14.02
C TRP A 98 -3.73 6.71 -14.88
N ASN A 99 -4.29 6.13 -15.93
CA ASN A 99 -5.31 6.80 -16.74
C ASN A 99 -6.57 7.12 -15.91
N ILE A 100 -6.94 6.22 -14.99
CA ILE A 100 -8.05 6.40 -14.06
C ILE A 100 -7.51 6.39 -12.61
N PRO A 101 -7.93 7.33 -11.74
CA PRO A 101 -7.40 7.44 -10.39
C PRO A 101 -8.00 6.38 -9.43
N TYR A 102 -7.58 5.12 -9.58
CA TYR A 102 -8.05 4.02 -8.73
C TYR A 102 -7.69 4.21 -7.27
N GLU A 103 -8.56 3.72 -6.39
CA GLU A 103 -8.35 3.75 -4.94
C GLU A 103 -7.90 2.38 -4.44
N PHE A 104 -6.59 2.15 -4.47
CA PHE A 104 -5.97 0.99 -3.81
C PHE A 104 -5.85 1.25 -2.31
N ASN A 105 -6.26 0.27 -1.50
CA ASN A 105 -6.32 0.41 -0.05
C ASN A 105 -5.79 -0.84 0.68
N TYR A 106 -5.77 -0.79 2.00
CA TYR A 106 -5.24 -1.86 2.84
C TYR A 106 -5.93 -3.22 2.59
N ALA A 107 -7.21 -3.23 2.23
CA ALA A 107 -7.93 -4.48 1.97
C ALA A 107 -7.36 -5.22 0.74
N ASP A 108 -6.90 -4.51 -0.29
CA ASP A 108 -6.29 -5.13 -1.48
C ASP A 108 -4.96 -5.78 -1.13
N TRP A 109 -4.14 -5.09 -0.32
CA TRP A 109 -2.89 -5.63 0.19
C TRP A 109 -3.12 -6.83 1.11
N TYR A 110 -4.06 -6.71 2.06
CA TYR A 110 -4.37 -7.76 3.02
C TYR A 110 -4.92 -9.01 2.33
N ALA A 111 -5.85 -8.86 1.39
CA ALA A 111 -6.38 -9.96 0.59
C ALA A 111 -5.30 -10.64 -0.25
N SER A 112 -4.35 -9.86 -0.80
CA SER A 112 -3.17 -10.40 -1.48
C SER A 112 -2.29 -11.22 -0.53
N CYS A 113 -2.05 -10.73 0.70
CA CYS A 113 -1.28 -11.47 1.70
C CYS A 113 -1.96 -12.78 2.12
N LEU A 114 -3.28 -12.77 2.34
CA LEU A 114 -4.05 -13.98 2.62
C LEU A 114 -3.99 -14.98 1.46
N PHE A 115 -4.04 -14.51 0.22
CA PHE A 115 -3.82 -15.38 -0.93
C PHE A 115 -2.43 -16.01 -0.89
N MET A 116 -1.36 -15.25 -0.63
CA MET A 116 0.01 -15.79 -0.55
C MET A 116 0.14 -16.86 0.54
N GLN A 117 -0.52 -16.64 1.69
CA GLN A 117 -0.59 -17.60 2.79
C GLN A 117 -1.21 -18.91 2.34
N ASN A 118 -2.43 -18.85 1.79
CA ASN A 118 -3.15 -20.03 1.31
C ASN A 118 -2.39 -20.75 0.18
N HIS A 119 -1.76 -20.00 -0.71
CA HIS A 119 -0.93 -20.56 -1.78
C HIS A 119 0.27 -21.31 -1.22
N CYS A 120 0.99 -20.73 -0.25
CA CYS A 120 2.11 -21.38 0.44
C CYS A 120 1.71 -22.67 1.17
N ASP A 121 0.53 -22.68 1.78
CA ASP A 121 -0.02 -23.84 2.50
C ASP A 121 -0.45 -24.97 1.57
N SER A 122 -0.93 -24.63 0.36
CA SER A 122 -1.33 -25.61 -0.63
C SER A 122 -0.16 -26.40 -1.24
N LEU A 123 1.06 -25.89 -1.12
CA LEU A 123 2.27 -26.46 -1.71
C LEU A 123 2.90 -27.52 -0.80
N SER A 124 3.30 -28.66 -1.36
CA SER A 124 4.10 -29.65 -0.63
C SER A 124 5.52 -29.16 -0.39
N LYS A 125 6.27 -29.75 0.55
CA LYS A 125 7.65 -29.35 0.88
C LYS A 125 8.63 -29.35 -0.31
N LYS A 126 8.32 -30.08 -1.38
CA LYS A 126 9.15 -30.17 -2.59
C LYS A 126 8.71 -29.18 -3.68
N ASP A 127 7.52 -28.62 -3.56
CA ASP A 127 6.97 -27.72 -4.55
C ASP A 127 7.43 -26.28 -4.28
N THR A 128 7.71 -25.57 -5.36
CA THR A 128 8.02 -24.15 -5.35
C THR A 128 6.76 -23.33 -5.65
N VAL A 129 6.79 -22.04 -5.33
CA VAL A 129 5.72 -21.11 -5.68
C VAL A 129 5.49 -21.08 -7.19
N SER A 130 4.25 -21.26 -7.63
CA SER A 130 3.83 -20.98 -9.01
C SER A 130 3.79 -19.46 -9.25
N TRP A 131 4.83 -18.92 -9.89
CA TRP A 131 4.92 -17.50 -10.25
C TRP A 131 3.80 -17.06 -11.18
N ILE A 132 3.35 -17.93 -12.09
CA ILE A 132 2.24 -17.64 -13.01
C ILE A 132 0.95 -17.41 -12.20
N THR A 133 0.68 -18.27 -11.21
CA THR A 133 -0.49 -18.14 -10.34
C THR A 133 -0.41 -16.87 -9.50
N VAL A 134 0.76 -16.57 -8.93
CA VAL A 134 0.96 -15.33 -8.16
C VAL A 134 0.73 -14.08 -9.01
N ARG A 135 1.32 -14.04 -10.21
CA ARG A 135 1.15 -12.91 -11.15
C ARG A 135 -0.30 -12.72 -11.54
N TYR A 136 -1.00 -13.80 -11.89
CA TYR A 136 -2.41 -13.76 -12.24
C TYR A 136 -3.25 -13.23 -11.07
N MET A 137 -3.02 -13.75 -9.87
CA MET A 137 -3.79 -13.34 -8.70
C MET A 137 -3.56 -11.87 -8.34
N ILE A 138 -2.32 -11.38 -8.39
CA ILE A 138 -2.04 -9.95 -8.15
C ILE A 138 -2.59 -9.07 -9.28
N GLY A 139 -2.26 -9.39 -10.52
CA GLY A 139 -2.49 -8.54 -11.69
C GLY A 139 -3.92 -8.54 -12.23
N GLU A 140 -4.63 -9.67 -12.14
CA GLU A 140 -5.99 -9.82 -12.68
C GLU A 140 -7.06 -9.80 -11.59
N VAL A 141 -6.78 -10.34 -10.40
CA VAL A 141 -7.81 -10.59 -9.38
C VAL A 141 -7.77 -9.56 -8.25
N GLN A 142 -6.65 -9.45 -7.53
CA GLN A 142 -6.53 -8.62 -6.32
C GLN A 142 -6.52 -7.13 -6.66
N TYR A 143 -5.46 -6.67 -7.34
CA TYR A 143 -5.37 -5.29 -7.78
C TYR A 143 -6.12 -5.11 -9.11
N GLY A 144 -6.03 -6.10 -10.00
CA GLY A 144 -6.68 -6.08 -11.31
C GLY A 144 -8.19 -5.91 -11.26
N GLY A 145 -8.87 -6.44 -10.23
CA GLY A 145 -10.31 -6.29 -10.05
C GLY A 145 -10.79 -4.84 -9.90
N ARG A 146 -9.88 -3.90 -9.58
CA ARG A 146 -10.18 -2.45 -9.53
C ARG A 146 -9.90 -1.74 -10.84
N VAL A 147 -8.98 -2.26 -11.65
CA VAL A 147 -8.46 -1.59 -12.83
C VAL A 147 -9.41 -1.82 -13.99
N THR A 148 -9.91 -0.75 -14.58
CA THR A 148 -10.94 -0.83 -15.64
C THR A 148 -10.39 -0.50 -17.02
N ASP A 149 -9.36 0.35 -17.11
CA ASP A 149 -8.68 0.70 -18.36
C ASP A 149 -7.67 -0.37 -18.81
N ASP A 150 -7.61 -0.64 -20.11
CA ASP A 150 -6.78 -1.72 -20.68
C ASP A 150 -5.28 -1.41 -20.62
N PHE A 151 -4.87 -0.14 -20.76
CA PHE A 151 -3.47 0.24 -20.64
C PHE A 151 -3.02 0.20 -19.18
N ASP A 152 -3.87 0.64 -18.25
CA ASP A 152 -3.63 0.50 -16.81
C ASP A 152 -3.51 -0.98 -16.40
N LYS A 153 -4.38 -1.86 -16.93
CA LYS A 153 -4.27 -3.32 -16.69
C LYS A 153 -2.95 -3.87 -17.22
N ARG A 154 -2.56 -3.48 -18.44
CA ARG A 154 -1.28 -3.89 -19.03
C ARG A 154 -0.10 -3.43 -18.16
N LEU A 155 -0.14 -2.21 -17.65
CA LEU A 155 0.87 -1.68 -16.74
C LEU A 155 0.94 -2.50 -15.45
N LEU A 156 -0.21 -2.73 -14.79
CA LEU A 156 -0.27 -3.53 -13.55
C LEU A 156 0.27 -4.95 -13.75
N ASN A 157 -0.13 -5.61 -14.84
CA ASN A 157 0.38 -6.93 -15.20
C ASN A 157 1.88 -6.93 -15.51
N THR A 158 2.41 -5.82 -16.02
CA THR A 158 3.86 -5.66 -16.23
C THR A 158 4.58 -5.59 -14.89
N PHE A 159 4.08 -4.83 -13.91
CA PHE A 159 4.62 -4.85 -12.54
C PHE A 159 4.59 -6.26 -11.95
N ALA A 160 3.45 -6.95 -12.07
CA ALA A 160 3.32 -8.33 -11.58
C ALA A 160 4.36 -9.25 -12.24
N ALA A 161 4.50 -9.20 -13.56
CA ALA A 161 5.42 -10.05 -14.32
C ALA A 161 6.89 -9.79 -14.00
N VAL A 162 7.29 -8.53 -13.88
CA VAL A 162 8.68 -8.13 -13.60
C VAL A 162 9.05 -8.44 -12.17
N TRP A 163 8.19 -8.12 -11.20
CA TRP A 163 8.56 -8.19 -9.79
C TRP A 163 8.30 -9.52 -9.12
N PHE A 164 7.33 -10.32 -9.58
CA PHE A 164 7.03 -11.64 -9.03
C PHE A 164 7.60 -12.72 -9.93
N ALA A 165 8.92 -12.87 -9.92
CA ALA A 165 9.64 -13.74 -10.83
C ALA A 165 10.70 -14.55 -10.12
N LEU A 166 10.99 -15.75 -10.64
CA LEU A 166 12.01 -16.62 -10.05
C LEU A 166 13.36 -15.93 -10.05
N GLU A 167 13.68 -15.21 -11.12
CA GLU A 167 14.93 -14.50 -11.33
C GLU A 167 15.13 -13.36 -10.32
N VAL A 168 14.05 -12.68 -9.97
CA VAL A 168 14.05 -11.67 -8.89
C VAL A 168 14.22 -12.35 -7.54
N TYR A 169 13.50 -13.44 -7.31
CA TYR A 169 13.62 -14.21 -6.07
C TYR A 169 14.99 -14.84 -5.88
N THR A 170 15.69 -15.30 -6.92
CA THR A 170 17.00 -15.94 -6.76
C THR A 170 18.17 -14.96 -6.77
N ASN A 171 17.95 -13.72 -7.18
CA ASN A 171 18.98 -12.69 -7.19
C ASN A 171 19.15 -12.05 -5.78
N PRO A 172 20.29 -12.25 -5.09
CA PRO A 172 20.52 -11.68 -3.77
C PRO A 172 20.77 -10.16 -3.80
N ASP A 173 21.28 -9.64 -4.93
CA ASP A 173 21.64 -8.24 -5.12
C ASP A 173 20.52 -7.45 -5.84
N TYR A 174 19.34 -8.05 -5.99
CA TYR A 174 18.23 -7.40 -6.66
C TYR A 174 17.77 -6.14 -5.92
N GLN A 175 17.61 -5.07 -6.69
CA GLN A 175 16.99 -3.83 -6.23
C GLN A 175 15.84 -3.48 -7.18
N PHE A 176 14.72 -3.01 -6.62
CA PHE A 176 13.59 -2.52 -7.41
C PHE A 176 13.97 -1.25 -8.18
N TYR A 177 14.86 -0.47 -7.59
CA TYR A 177 15.53 0.70 -8.13
C TYR A 177 16.80 0.93 -7.31
N GLU A 178 17.74 1.73 -7.80
CA GLU A 178 18.96 2.08 -7.06
C GLU A 178 18.62 2.62 -5.67
N GLY A 179 19.13 1.96 -4.62
CA GLY A 179 18.84 2.31 -3.23
C GLY A 179 17.56 1.71 -2.63
N TYR A 180 16.81 0.90 -3.39
CA TYR A 180 15.60 0.18 -2.93
C TYR A 180 15.79 -1.33 -3.07
N PRO A 181 16.59 -1.95 -2.18
CA PRO A 181 16.89 -3.38 -2.24
C PRO A 181 15.67 -4.23 -1.87
N LEU A 182 15.65 -5.45 -2.39
CA LEU A 182 14.72 -6.47 -1.92
C LEU A 182 15.13 -6.97 -0.52
N MET A 183 14.33 -6.64 0.49
CA MET A 183 14.58 -7.03 1.88
C MET A 183 14.02 -8.44 2.18
N ARG A 184 14.82 -9.29 2.82
CA ARG A 184 14.54 -10.73 3.06
C ARG A 184 14.70 -11.19 4.50
N TYR A 185 14.52 -10.29 5.46
CA TYR A 185 14.66 -10.65 6.87
C TYR A 185 13.58 -11.67 7.29
N ARG A 186 13.93 -12.61 8.16
CA ARG A 186 12.98 -13.64 8.65
C ARG A 186 12.65 -13.49 10.13
N ASP A 187 13.34 -12.56 10.78
CA ASP A 187 13.46 -12.52 12.22
C ASP A 187 12.31 -11.71 12.83
N SER A 188 12.14 -10.48 12.37
CA SER A 188 11.11 -9.57 12.87
C SER A 188 10.71 -8.50 11.86
N THR A 189 9.50 -7.97 12.05
CA THR A 189 9.05 -6.73 11.39
C THR A 189 9.91 -5.53 11.77
N ASP A 190 10.47 -5.51 12.98
CA ASP A 190 11.32 -4.41 13.45
C ASP A 190 12.57 -4.23 12.59
N ARG A 191 13.19 -5.34 12.16
CA ARG A 191 14.34 -5.29 11.25
C ARG A 191 13.98 -4.72 9.88
N TYR A 192 12.77 -5.00 9.39
CA TYR A 192 12.25 -4.33 8.19
C TYR A 192 12.05 -2.84 8.46
N LEU A 193 11.48 -2.44 9.59
CA LEU A 193 11.27 -1.02 9.92
C LEU A 193 12.60 -0.26 10.01
N GLU A 194 13.62 -0.83 10.62
CA GLU A 194 14.98 -0.28 10.66
C GLU A 194 15.57 -0.12 9.26
N ALA A 195 15.47 -1.15 8.41
CA ALA A 195 15.97 -1.10 7.04
C ALA A 195 15.18 -0.10 6.16
N ILE A 196 13.86 -0.02 6.35
CA ILE A 196 12.99 0.97 5.69
C ILE A 196 13.39 2.39 6.11
N ASP A 197 13.80 2.59 7.37
CA ASP A 197 14.27 3.89 7.84
C ASP A 197 15.58 4.37 7.20
N LEU A 198 16.34 3.44 6.61
CA LEU A 198 17.55 3.74 5.83
C LEU A 198 17.29 4.02 4.35
N LEU A 199 16.05 3.82 3.85
CA LEU A 199 15.70 4.15 2.48
C LEU A 199 15.83 5.67 2.22
N PRO A 200 16.08 6.08 0.95
CA PRO A 200 16.16 7.48 0.59
C PRO A 200 14.95 8.29 1.08
N GLN A 201 15.18 9.55 1.47
CA GLN A 201 14.10 10.45 1.89
C GLN A 201 13.28 10.98 0.70
N ASN A 202 13.93 11.14 -0.45
CA ASN A 202 13.31 11.64 -1.66
C ASN A 202 13.27 10.50 -2.68
N ASP A 203 12.07 10.23 -3.18
CA ASP A 203 11.81 9.18 -4.15
C ASP A 203 11.79 9.78 -5.57
N PRO A 204 12.78 9.52 -6.44
CA PRO A 204 12.73 9.99 -7.83
C PRO A 204 11.64 9.25 -8.61
N PRO A 205 11.01 9.85 -9.66
CA PRO A 205 9.95 9.21 -10.44
C PRO A 205 10.28 7.81 -10.95
N ASP A 206 11.55 7.58 -11.27
CA ASP A 206 12.10 6.32 -11.76
C ASP A 206 11.84 5.14 -10.81
N VAL A 207 11.76 5.39 -9.50
CA VAL A 207 11.42 4.35 -8.51
C VAL A 207 9.99 3.83 -8.68
N TYR A 208 9.11 4.67 -9.23
CA TYR A 208 7.74 4.33 -9.59
C TYR A 208 7.63 3.84 -11.03
N CYS A 209 8.76 3.63 -11.71
CA CYS A 209 8.87 3.34 -13.14
C CYS A 209 8.27 4.46 -14.02
N LEU A 210 8.56 5.71 -13.66
CA LEU A 210 8.25 6.90 -14.45
C LEU A 210 9.54 7.58 -14.89
N HIS A 211 9.49 8.33 -15.99
CA HIS A 211 10.63 9.14 -16.42
C HIS A 211 10.82 10.33 -15.46
N ALA A 212 12.05 10.76 -15.21
CA ALA A 212 12.40 11.90 -14.34
C ALA A 212 11.61 13.20 -14.64
N ASN A 213 11.15 13.39 -15.87
CA ASN A 213 10.32 14.53 -16.27
C ASN A 213 8.93 14.54 -15.61
N ALA A 214 8.48 13.44 -15.01
CA ALA A 214 7.21 13.38 -14.30
C ALA A 214 7.16 14.30 -13.07
N ASP A 215 8.32 14.68 -12.51
CA ASP A 215 8.42 15.66 -11.42
C ASP A 215 8.27 17.12 -11.88
N ILE A 216 8.36 17.38 -13.18
CA ILE A 216 8.33 18.74 -13.75
C ILE A 216 6.87 19.21 -14.00
N THR A 217 5.91 18.28 -13.98
CA THR A 217 4.51 18.50 -14.39
C THR A 217 3.59 18.68 -13.19
#